data_AF-A0A6G3WYL4-F1
#
_entry.id   AF-A0A6G3WYL4-F1
#
_cell.length_a   1.000
_cell.length_b   1.000
_cell.length_c   1.000
_cell.angle_alpha   90.00
_cell.angle_beta   90.00
_cell.angle_gamma   90.00
#
_symmetry.space_group_name_H-M   'P 1'
#
loop_
_entity.id
_entity.type
_entity.pdbx_description
1 polymer ?
#
loop_
_entity_poly.entity_id
_entity_poly.type
_entity_poly.pdbx_seq_one_letter_code
_entity_poly.pdbx_strand_id
1 'polypeptide(L)'
;MVGMTGKKTPAATEAARREDAPPLPHRFGLTSNGYGSLSRQFPSTPRGAQLARRTVVRQLGYWGFGPMTDASCSVALVVAELAANAVCHGRLRGRNFHVRVDYEGPASRFRIEVSDAVLGRTPEDPKLPPDDQESGRGLFLVECLASRWG
;
A
#
# COMPACT_ATOMS: atom_id res chain seq x y z
N MET A 1 5.80 45.17 56.37
CA MET A 1 5.12 46.08 55.41
C MET A 1 6.21 46.77 54.59
N VAL A 2 6.08 46.79 53.25
CA VAL A 2 7.01 47.33 52.23
C VAL A 2 8.23 46.42 51.94
N GLY A 3 8.63 46.08 50.71
CA GLY A 3 8.19 46.46 49.36
C GLY A 3 8.91 45.62 48.28
N MET A 4 8.32 45.65 47.08
CA MET A 4 8.60 44.92 45.83
C MET A 4 9.96 45.18 45.17
N THR A 5 10.53 44.17 44.48
CA THR A 5 11.07 44.17 43.08
C THR A 5 11.88 42.88 42.85
N GLY A 6 11.86 42.17 41.72
CA GLY A 6 11.12 42.28 40.47
C GLY A 6 11.44 41.10 39.51
N LYS A 7 10.55 40.91 38.53
CA LYS A 7 10.73 40.31 37.18
C LYS A 7 11.34 38.90 37.05
N LYS A 8 10.53 37.96 36.51
CA LYS A 8 10.64 37.48 35.11
C LYS A 8 9.56 36.46 34.76
N THR A 9 8.66 36.85 33.85
CA THR A 9 8.11 36.01 32.77
C THR A 9 9.17 36.01 31.65
N PRO A 10 9.34 35.02 30.74
CA PRO A 10 8.33 34.12 30.15
C PRO A 10 8.84 32.66 30.11
N ALA A 11 8.32 31.65 29.41
CA ALA A 11 7.40 31.55 28.31
C ALA A 11 6.81 30.13 28.34
N ALA A 12 5.53 30.02 27.98
CA ALA A 12 4.96 28.76 27.53
C ALA A 12 5.79 28.25 26.35
N THR A 13 6.40 27.08 26.49
CA THR A 13 6.96 26.37 25.33
C THR A 13 5.85 25.51 24.78
N GLU A 14 5.13 26.12 23.85
CA GLU A 14 4.31 25.47 22.85
C GLU A 14 5.21 24.51 22.06
N ALA A 15 5.22 23.25 22.47
CA ALA A 15 5.86 22.17 21.74
C ALA A 15 5.06 21.96 20.45
N ALA A 16 5.37 22.78 19.45
CA ALA A 16 4.92 22.64 18.10
C ALA A 16 5.15 21.18 17.68
N ARG A 17 4.03 20.47 17.52
CA ARG A 17 3.90 19.21 16.81
C ARG A 17 4.47 19.45 15.41
N ARG A 18 5.77 19.25 15.25
CA ARG A 18 6.41 19.22 13.93
C ARG A 18 5.78 18.04 13.20
N GLU A 19 4.80 18.34 12.36
CA GLU A 19 4.40 17.46 11.27
C GLU A 19 5.65 17.28 10.41
N ASP A 20 6.35 16.17 10.66
CA ASP A 20 7.55 15.81 9.93
C ASP A 20 7.15 15.61 8.48
N ALA A 21 7.57 16.54 7.61
CA ALA A 21 7.28 16.47 6.20
C ALA A 21 7.78 15.11 5.67
N PRO A 22 7.01 14.41 4.81
CA PRO A 22 7.42 13.11 4.33
C PRO A 22 8.81 13.24 3.68
N PRO A 23 9.77 12.38 4.05
CA PRO A 23 11.13 12.54 3.59
C PRO A 23 11.17 12.52 2.06
N LEU A 24 11.95 13.42 1.48
CA LEU A 24 12.05 13.53 0.03
C LEU A 24 12.65 12.23 -0.55
N PRO A 25 12.13 11.74 -1.69
CA PRO A 25 12.69 10.55 -2.32
C PRO A 25 14.12 10.83 -2.75
N HIS A 26 15.07 10.02 -2.29
CA HIS A 26 16.40 9.96 -2.89
C HIS A 26 16.35 9.04 -4.12
N ARG A 27 17.39 9.11 -4.95
CA ARG A 27 17.50 8.38 -6.24
C ARG A 27 16.88 6.97 -6.14
N PHE A 28 15.98 6.68 -7.08
CA PHE A 28 15.25 5.42 -7.20
C PHE A 28 14.09 5.17 -6.20
N GLY A 29 13.60 6.22 -5.54
CA GLY A 29 12.22 6.23 -5.03
C GLY A 29 12.02 5.69 -3.61
N LEU A 30 13.10 5.37 -2.90
CA LEU A 30 13.09 5.25 -1.44
C LEU A 30 13.53 6.58 -0.81
N THR A 31 12.99 6.88 0.35
CA THR A 31 13.38 8.00 1.20
C THR A 31 14.66 7.66 1.99
N SER A 32 15.28 8.65 2.63
CA SER A 32 16.53 8.46 3.39
C SER A 32 16.40 7.47 4.56
N ASN A 33 15.21 7.34 5.12
CA ASN A 33 14.87 6.36 6.15
C ASN A 33 14.40 5.00 5.59
N GLY A 34 14.54 4.76 4.27
CA GLY A 34 14.27 3.48 3.63
C GLY A 34 12.79 3.19 3.34
N TYR A 35 11.93 4.21 3.31
CA TYR A 35 10.51 4.04 3.00
C TYR A 35 10.23 4.28 1.51
N GLY A 36 9.34 3.49 0.95
CA GLY A 36 8.85 3.64 -0.42
C GLY A 36 7.34 3.76 -0.44
N SER A 37 6.79 4.59 -1.34
CA SER A 37 5.35 4.62 -1.57
C SER A 37 5.01 4.77 -3.05
N LEU A 38 4.02 4.01 -3.50
CA LEU A 38 3.39 4.12 -4.81
C LEU A 38 1.88 4.19 -4.59
N SER A 39 1.22 5.11 -5.27
CA SER A 39 -0.23 5.28 -5.21
C SER A 39 -0.74 5.69 -6.59
N ARG A 40 -1.54 4.83 -7.24
CA ARG A 40 -2.07 5.08 -8.60
C ARG A 40 -3.43 4.45 -8.83
N GLN A 41 -4.24 5.12 -9.65
CA GLN A 41 -5.52 4.61 -10.12
C GLN A 41 -5.38 3.93 -11.47
N PHE A 42 -6.19 2.91 -11.70
CA PHE A 42 -6.23 2.14 -12.94
C PHE A 42 -7.69 1.90 -13.38
N PRO A 43 -7.97 1.87 -14.69
CA PRO A 43 -9.30 1.53 -15.18
C PRO A 43 -9.72 0.13 -14.71
N SER A 44 -10.95 -0.03 -14.22
CA SER A 44 -11.52 -1.32 -13.80
C SER A 44 -11.81 -2.24 -14.98
N THR A 45 -10.75 -2.71 -15.62
CA THR A 45 -10.71 -3.58 -16.80
C THR A 45 -9.56 -4.57 -16.67
N PRO A 46 -9.59 -5.72 -17.37
CA PRO A 46 -8.48 -6.69 -17.34
C PRO A 46 -7.12 -6.08 -17.74
N ARG A 47 -7.11 -5.17 -18.73
CA ARG A 47 -5.91 -4.44 -19.13
C ARG A 47 -5.41 -3.51 -18.01
N GLY A 48 -6.31 -2.88 -17.26
CA GLY A 48 -5.98 -2.06 -16.11
C GLY A 48 -5.34 -2.86 -14.97
N ALA A 49 -5.85 -4.06 -14.67
CA ALA A 49 -5.23 -4.98 -13.71
C ALA A 49 -3.81 -5.39 -14.13
N GLN A 50 -3.62 -5.73 -15.41
CA GLN A 50 -2.29 -6.04 -15.94
C GLN A 50 -1.33 -4.84 -15.83
N LEU A 51 -1.83 -3.62 -16.11
CA LEU A 51 -1.05 -2.39 -15.99
C LEU A 51 -0.68 -2.07 -14.54
N ALA A 52 -1.59 -2.33 -13.60
CA ALA A 52 -1.33 -2.17 -12.17
C ALA A 52 -0.16 -3.03 -11.72
N ARG A 53 -0.22 -4.35 -11.99
CA ARG A 53 0.88 -5.28 -11.68
C ARG A 53 2.21 -4.85 -12.28
N ARG A 54 2.24 -4.51 -13.58
CA ARG A 54 3.47 -4.06 -14.27
C ARG A 54 4.04 -2.77 -13.67
N THR A 55 3.17 -1.85 -13.26
CA THR A 55 3.58 -0.59 -12.64
C THR A 55 4.22 -0.85 -11.28
N VAL A 56 3.61 -1.72 -10.46
CA VAL A 56 4.17 -2.11 -9.16
C VAL A 56 5.53 -2.80 -9.33
N VAL A 57 5.65 -3.81 -10.20
CA VAL A 57 6.93 -4.51 -10.42
C VAL A 57 8.05 -3.55 -10.85
N ARG A 58 7.73 -2.59 -11.71
CA ARG A 58 8.70 -1.55 -12.10
C ARG A 58 9.12 -0.69 -10.92
N GLN A 59 8.16 -0.33 -10.07
CA GLN A 59 8.44 0.45 -8.86
C GLN A 59 9.33 -0.31 -7.87
N LEU A 60 9.06 -1.60 -7.67
CA LEU A 60 9.90 -2.48 -6.86
C LEU A 60 11.34 -2.51 -7.37
N GLY A 61 11.52 -2.56 -8.70
CA GLY A 61 12.85 -2.43 -9.32
C GLY A 61 13.57 -1.13 -8.98
N TYR A 62 12.84 0.00 -8.90
CA TYR A 62 13.43 1.26 -8.44
C TYR A 62 13.80 1.18 -6.94
N TRP A 63 12.99 0.54 -6.11
CA TRP A 63 13.31 0.33 -4.69
C TRP A 63 14.40 -0.72 -4.43
N GLY A 64 15.01 -1.30 -5.47
CA GLY A 64 16.09 -2.27 -5.35
C GLY A 64 15.65 -3.73 -5.30
N PHE A 65 14.34 -4.01 -5.45
CA PHE A 65 13.82 -5.37 -5.53
C PHE A 65 13.82 -5.82 -6.99
N GLY A 66 14.83 -6.62 -7.36
CA GLY A 66 14.96 -7.19 -8.69
C GLY A 66 13.74 -8.05 -9.07
N PRO A 67 13.45 -8.21 -10.38
CA PRO A 67 12.21 -8.82 -10.87
C PRO A 67 12.00 -10.28 -10.45
N MET A 68 13.07 -11.02 -10.14
CA MET A 68 13.04 -12.44 -9.74
C MET A 68 13.27 -12.66 -8.24
N THR A 69 13.24 -11.59 -7.43
CA THR A 69 13.30 -11.74 -5.97
C THR A 69 11.98 -12.25 -5.44
N ASP A 70 12.00 -13.04 -4.36
CA ASP A 70 10.78 -13.54 -3.71
C ASP A 70 9.84 -12.39 -3.33
N ALA A 71 10.39 -11.28 -2.82
CA ALA A 71 9.62 -10.08 -2.52
C ALA A 71 8.89 -9.52 -3.76
N SER A 72 9.59 -9.38 -4.89
CA SER A 72 8.98 -8.89 -6.14
C SER A 72 7.92 -9.85 -6.66
N CYS A 73 8.18 -11.16 -6.64
CA CYS A 73 7.24 -12.19 -7.07
C CYS A 73 5.97 -12.20 -6.20
N SER A 74 6.12 -12.20 -4.88
CA SER A 74 4.99 -12.20 -3.93
C SER A 74 4.15 -10.93 -4.03
N VAL A 75 4.77 -9.75 -4.03
CA VAL A 75 4.04 -8.48 -4.19
C VAL A 75 3.33 -8.42 -5.54
N ALA A 76 3.98 -8.87 -6.62
CA ALA A 76 3.36 -8.89 -7.93
C ALA A 76 2.15 -9.84 -8.01
N LEU A 77 2.21 -10.98 -7.31
CA LEU A 77 1.10 -11.93 -7.26
C LEU A 77 -0.06 -11.37 -6.44
N VAL A 78 0.20 -10.86 -5.24
CA VAL A 78 -0.83 -10.23 -4.39
C VAL A 78 -1.54 -9.09 -5.13
N VAL A 79 -0.80 -8.20 -5.80
CA VAL A 79 -1.38 -7.11 -6.60
C VAL A 79 -2.21 -7.65 -7.77
N ALA A 80 -1.78 -8.74 -8.40
CA ALA A 80 -2.54 -9.35 -9.50
C ALA A 80 -3.89 -9.88 -9.03
N GLU A 81 -3.91 -10.63 -7.93
CA GLU A 81 -5.13 -11.22 -7.37
C GLU A 81 -6.09 -10.15 -6.85
N LEU A 82 -5.59 -9.16 -6.09
CA LEU A 82 -6.43 -8.08 -5.57
C LEU A 82 -6.98 -7.19 -6.71
N ALA A 83 -6.17 -6.88 -7.73
CA ALA A 83 -6.65 -6.13 -8.89
C ALA A 83 -7.65 -6.92 -9.74
N ALA A 84 -7.46 -8.24 -9.87
CA ALA A 84 -8.44 -9.11 -10.53
C ALA A 84 -9.77 -9.09 -9.76
N ASN A 85 -9.74 -9.21 -8.44
CA ASN A 85 -10.93 -9.09 -7.59
C ASN A 85 -11.64 -7.74 -7.77
N ALA A 86 -10.89 -6.64 -7.76
CA ALA A 86 -11.44 -5.30 -8.01
C ALA A 86 -12.12 -5.18 -9.39
N VAL A 87 -11.56 -5.82 -10.43
CA VAL A 87 -12.13 -5.80 -11.79
C VAL A 87 -13.35 -6.72 -11.92
N CYS A 88 -13.33 -7.90 -11.30
CA CYS A 88 -14.38 -8.90 -11.40
C CYS A 88 -15.58 -8.59 -10.50
N HIS A 89 -15.34 -8.05 -9.30
CA HIS A 89 -16.34 -7.91 -8.25
C HIS A 89 -16.60 -6.45 -7.82
N GLY A 90 -15.65 -5.55 -8.07
CA GLY A 90 -15.68 -4.14 -7.64
C GLY A 90 -15.97 -3.12 -8.76
N ARG A 91 -16.41 -3.58 -9.93
CA ARG A 91 -16.52 -2.74 -11.13
C ARG A 91 -17.80 -1.90 -11.16
N LEU A 92 -17.64 -0.58 -11.13
CA LEU A 92 -18.67 0.38 -11.51
C LEU A 92 -18.28 1.06 -12.84
N ARG A 93 -19.26 1.25 -13.74
CA ARG A 93 -19.00 1.88 -15.05
C ARG A 93 -18.41 3.28 -14.87
N GLY A 94 -17.32 3.56 -15.58
CA GLY A 94 -16.63 4.86 -15.53
C GLY A 94 -15.83 5.12 -14.24
N ARG A 95 -15.67 4.12 -13.36
CA ARG A 95 -14.85 4.23 -12.15
C ARG A 95 -13.57 3.40 -12.28
N ASN A 96 -12.53 3.89 -11.61
CA ASN A 96 -11.23 3.25 -11.49
C ASN A 96 -11.13 2.52 -10.16
N PHE A 97 -10.21 1.58 -10.05
CA PHE A 97 -9.71 1.09 -8.77
C PHE A 97 -8.38 1.76 -8.44
N HIS A 98 -8.04 1.81 -7.16
CA HIS A 98 -6.83 2.43 -6.64
C HIS A 98 -5.90 1.35 -6.09
N VAL A 99 -4.60 1.48 -6.36
CA VAL A 99 -3.55 0.61 -5.81
C VAL A 99 -2.56 1.48 -5.07
N ARG A 100 -2.31 1.13 -3.81
CA ARG A 100 -1.24 1.68 -2.99
C ARG A 100 -0.30 0.55 -2.56
N VAL A 101 1.00 0.79 -2.69
CA VAL A 101 2.05 -0.08 -2.18
C VAL A 101 2.99 0.78 -1.36
N ASP A 102 3.15 0.46 -0.09
CA ASP A 102 4.14 1.07 0.79
C ASP A 102 5.19 0.02 1.15
N TYR A 103 6.46 0.41 1.16
CA TYR A 103 7.57 -0.37 1.69
C TYR A 103 8.12 0.32 2.93
N GLU A 104 8.24 -0.44 4.02
CA GLU A 104 8.86 -0.01 5.27
C GLU A 104 10.19 -0.75 5.45
N GLY A 105 11.28 -0.08 5.08
CA GLY A 105 12.64 -0.62 5.15
C GLY A 105 13.02 -1.20 6.52
N PRO A 106 12.86 -0.45 7.63
CA PRO A 106 13.23 -0.93 8.97
C PRO A 106 12.52 -2.23 9.38
N ALA A 107 11.28 -2.42 8.95
CA ALA A 107 10.49 -3.63 9.24
C ALA A 107 10.55 -4.67 8.10
N SER A 108 11.23 -4.36 6.99
CA SER A 108 11.27 -5.16 5.76
C SER A 108 9.89 -5.63 5.31
N ARG A 109 8.91 -4.73 5.35
CA ARG A 109 7.49 -5.03 5.16
C ARG A 109 6.91 -4.28 3.97
N PHE A 110 6.05 -4.96 3.22
CA PHE A 110 5.14 -4.33 2.26
C PHE A 110 3.73 -4.22 2.82
N ARG A 111 3.09 -3.08 2.59
CA ARG A 111 1.64 -2.91 2.74
C ARG A 111 1.05 -2.67 1.36
N ILE A 112 0.08 -3.49 0.98
CA ILE A 112 -0.60 -3.42 -0.31
C ILE A 112 -2.07 -3.15 -0.04
N GLU A 113 -2.59 -2.09 -0.63
CA GLU A 113 -4.00 -1.73 -0.54
C GLU A 113 -4.55 -1.63 -1.96
N VAL A 114 -5.68 -2.30 -2.20
CA VAL A 114 -6.44 -2.17 -3.44
C VAL A 114 -7.86 -1.80 -3.07
N SER A 115 -8.31 -0.65 -3.56
CA SER A 115 -9.66 -0.15 -3.29
C SER A 115 -10.41 -0.01 -4.60
N ASP A 116 -11.56 -0.67 -4.70
CA ASP A 116 -12.47 -0.50 -5.82
C ASP A 116 -13.56 0.54 -5.50
N ALA A 117 -14.50 0.73 -6.43
CA ALA A 117 -15.51 1.78 -6.33
C ALA A 117 -16.77 1.34 -5.56
N VAL A 118 -16.89 0.06 -5.20
CA VAL A 118 -18.03 -0.50 -4.46
C VAL A 118 -17.73 -0.42 -2.97
N LEU A 119 -18.58 0.31 -2.24
CA LEU A 119 -18.46 0.43 -0.79
C LEU A 119 -19.23 -0.67 -0.07
N GLY A 120 -18.76 -1.06 1.12
CA GLY A 120 -19.51 -1.92 2.05
C GLY A 120 -19.52 -3.42 1.71
N ARG A 121 -18.68 -3.87 0.77
CA ARG A 121 -18.43 -5.31 0.56
C ARG A 121 -17.08 -5.70 1.15
N THR A 122 -17.11 -6.67 2.05
CA THR A 122 -15.91 -7.39 2.50
C THR A 122 -15.71 -8.60 1.58
N PRO A 123 -14.47 -8.92 1.16
CA PRO A 123 -14.20 -10.15 0.44
C PRO A 123 -14.71 -11.38 1.22
N GLU A 124 -15.27 -12.36 0.51
CA GLU A 124 -15.67 -13.64 1.11
C GLU A 124 -14.43 -14.45 1.56
N ASP A 125 -14.65 -15.39 2.48
CA ASP A 125 -13.64 -16.20 3.17
C ASP A 125 -12.63 -16.85 2.19
N PRO A 126 -11.30 -16.76 2.42
CA PRO A 126 -10.24 -17.24 1.52
C PRO A 126 -10.12 -18.78 1.52
N LYS A 127 -11.16 -19.50 1.12
CA LYS A 127 -11.11 -20.97 1.08
C LYS A 127 -10.41 -21.44 -0.18
N LEU A 128 -9.57 -22.47 -0.05
CA LEU A 128 -9.05 -23.18 -1.21
C LEU A 128 -10.23 -23.80 -1.98
N PRO A 129 -10.48 -23.38 -3.23
CA PRO A 129 -11.54 -24.00 -4.03
C PRO A 129 -11.15 -25.44 -4.38
N PRO A 130 -12.13 -26.32 -4.66
CA PRO A 130 -11.85 -27.70 -5.05
C PRO A 130 -11.02 -27.76 -6.35
N ASP A 131 -10.33 -28.88 -6.57
CA ASP A 131 -9.33 -29.03 -7.64
C ASP A 131 -9.92 -28.87 -9.06
N ASP A 132 -11.21 -29.12 -9.23
CA ASP A 132 -11.95 -29.00 -10.50
C ASP A 132 -12.39 -27.57 -10.83
N GLN A 133 -12.24 -26.62 -9.88
CA GLN A 133 -12.64 -25.24 -10.06
C GLN A 133 -11.44 -24.39 -10.48
N GLU A 134 -11.50 -23.72 -11.64
CA GLU A 134 -10.36 -22.94 -12.17
C GLU A 134 -10.25 -21.51 -11.60
N SER A 135 -11.31 -21.03 -10.94
CA SER A 135 -11.40 -19.68 -10.34
C SER A 135 -11.45 -19.72 -8.82
N GLY A 136 -11.32 -18.56 -8.16
CA GLY A 136 -11.53 -18.43 -6.71
C GLY A 136 -10.28 -18.64 -5.84
N ARG A 137 -9.13 -18.94 -6.44
CA ARG A 137 -7.85 -19.09 -5.70
C ARG A 137 -7.21 -17.77 -5.26
N GLY A 138 -7.71 -16.62 -5.74
CA GLY A 138 -7.04 -15.34 -5.55
C GLY A 138 -6.87 -14.94 -4.09
N LEU A 139 -7.94 -15.03 -3.29
CA LEU A 139 -7.86 -14.71 -1.86
C LEU A 139 -7.06 -15.77 -1.07
N PHE A 140 -7.12 -17.04 -1.49
CA PHE A 140 -6.28 -18.09 -0.92
C PHE A 140 -4.78 -17.81 -1.14
N LEU A 141 -4.39 -17.35 -2.34
CA LEU A 141 -3.00 -16.94 -2.60
C LEU A 141 -2.58 -15.73 -1.77
N VAL A 142 -3.50 -14.77 -1.55
CA VAL A 142 -3.24 -13.64 -0.65
C VAL A 142 -3.05 -14.12 0.79
N GLU A 143 -3.89 -15.04 1.28
CA GLU A 143 -3.76 -15.66 2.60
C GLU A 143 -2.40 -16.35 2.76
N CYS A 144 -1.93 -17.10 1.77
CA CYS A 144 -0.63 -17.77 1.84
C CYS A 144 0.58 -16.83 1.80
N LEU A 145 0.46 -15.67 1.14
CA LEU A 145 1.59 -14.75 0.92
C LEU A 145 1.63 -13.58 1.91
N ALA A 146 0.50 -13.20 2.48
CA ALA A 146 0.40 -12.08 3.39
C ALA A 146 0.55 -12.56 4.85
N SER A 147 1.33 -11.82 5.64
CA SER A 147 1.37 -12.05 7.10
C SER A 147 0.09 -11.59 7.81
N ARG A 148 -0.68 -10.70 7.17
CA ARG A 148 -2.00 -10.22 7.57
C ARG A 148 -2.69 -9.55 6.39
N TRP A 149 -4.00 -9.69 6.28
CA TRP A 149 -4.86 -8.95 5.37
C TRP A 149 -6.28 -8.86 5.96
N GLY A 150 -7.13 -8.02 5.37
CA GLY A 150 -8.44 -7.65 5.91
C GLY A 150 -8.55 -6.15 6.18
#